data_AF-A0A6J1X4Z9-F1
#
_entry.id   AF-A0A6J1X4Z9-F1
#
_cell.length_a   1.000
_cell.length_b   1.000
_cell.length_c   1.000
_cell.angle_alpha   90.00
_cell.angle_beta   90.00
_cell.angle_gamma   90.00
#
_symmetry.space_group_name_H-M   'P 1'
#
loop_
_entity.id
_entity.type
_entity.pdbx_description
1 polymer ?
#
loop_
_entity_poly.entity_id
_entity_poly.type
_entity_poly.pdbx_seq_one_letter_code
_entity_poly.pdbx_strand_id
1 'polypeptide(L)' 'MASVLISDLYGRVLSAKDIAYAFERLLDKLPDLVLDTPDAAVLLSNFVARCVADDCLPPKFVQAQSDARLSPPAR' A
#
# COMPACT_ATOMS: atom_id res chain seq x y z
N MET A 1 11.53 5.25 9.59
CA MET A 1 10.80 6.30 10.34
C MET A 1 9.33 6.33 9.97
N ALA A 2 8.96 6.56 8.70
CA ALA A 2 7.55 6.60 8.30
C ALA A 2 6.78 5.29 8.58
N SER A 3 7.40 4.13 8.36
CA SER A 3 6.78 2.83 8.67
C SER A 3 6.44 2.67 10.14
N VAL A 4 7.37 3.05 11.02
CA VAL A 4 7.17 3.04 12.49
C VAL A 4 6.01 3.96 12.88
N LEU A 5 5.93 5.16 12.29
CA LEU A 5 4.83 6.09 12.55
C LEU A 5 3.47 5.51 12.15
N ILE A 6 3.38 4.83 11.01
CA ILE A 6 2.14 4.17 10.58
C ILE A 6 1.71 3.14 11.62
N SER A 7 2.64 2.29 12.07
CA SER A 7 2.39 1.26 13.07
C SER A 7 2.02 1.85 14.44
N ASP A 8 2.63 2.97 14.84
CA ASP A 8 2.34 3.66 16.11
C ASP A 8 0.96 4.34 16.13
N LEU A 9 0.48 4.79 14.96
CA LEU A 9 -0.83 5.44 14.82
C LEU A 9 -1.97 4.45 14.54
N TYR A 10 -1.64 3.24 14.09
CA TYR A 10 -2.61 2.17 13.84
C TYR A 10 -3.34 1.76 15.13
N GLY A 11 -4.68 1.70 15.05
CA GLY A 11 -5.53 1.39 16.20
C GLY A 11 -5.76 2.57 17.16
N ARG A 12 -5.10 3.72 16.95
CA ARG A 12 -5.31 4.96 17.72
C ARG A 12 -5.99 6.04 16.89
N VAL A 13 -5.37 6.38 15.76
CA VAL A 13 -5.80 7.46 14.86
C VAL A 13 -6.14 6.91 13.48
N LEU A 14 -5.42 5.87 13.04
CA LEU A 14 -5.62 5.23 11.74
C LEU A 14 -6.26 3.85 11.93
N SER A 15 -7.28 3.57 11.12
CA SER A 15 -7.84 2.23 10.98
C SER A 15 -7.14 1.47 9.84
N ALA A 16 -7.33 0.14 9.79
CA ALA A 16 -6.82 -0.69 8.69
C ALA A 16 -7.43 -0.26 7.34
N LYS A 17 -8.65 0.27 7.36
CA LYS A 17 -9.32 0.79 6.17
C LYS A 17 -8.66 2.07 5.66
N ASP A 18 -8.26 2.97 6.56
CA ASP A 18 -7.57 4.21 6.20
C ASP A 18 -6.20 3.92 5.57
N ILE A 19 -5.47 2.97 6.18
CA ILE A 19 -4.17 2.51 5.66
C ILE A 19 -4.34 1.85 4.29
N ALA A 20 -5.30 0.93 4.13
CA ALA A 20 -5.57 0.26 2.86
C ALA A 20 -5.92 1.26 1.75
N TYR A 21 -6.83 2.19 2.05
CA TYR A 21 -7.25 3.24 1.11
C TYR A 21 -6.08 4.14 0.71
N ALA A 22 -5.19 4.50 1.65
CA ALA A 22 -4.01 5.29 1.33
C ALA A 22 -3.05 4.54 0.39
N PHE A 23 -2.82 3.25 0.63
CA PHE A 23 -1.98 2.42 -0.23
C PHE A 23 -2.59 2.20 -1.63
N GLU A 24 -3.90 2.01 -1.74
CA GLU A 24 -4.61 1.96 -3.03
C GLU A 24 -4.34 3.23 -3.84
N ARG A 25 -4.51 4.41 -3.22
CA ARG A 25 -4.23 5.69 -3.90
C ARG A 25 -2.77 5.88 -4.28
N LEU A 26 -1.84 5.39 -3.47
CA LEU A 26 -0.40 5.43 -3.80
C LEU A 26 -0.08 4.51 -4.98
N LEU A 27 -0.72 3.34 -5.06
CA LEU A 27 -0.58 2.41 -6.18
C LEU A 27 -1.15 3.02 -7.47
N ASP A 28 -2.30 3.68 -7.41
CA ASP A 28 -2.89 4.39 -8.55
C ASP A 28 -1.98 5.51 -9.08
N LYS A 29 -1.30 6.21 -8.17
CA LYS A 29 -0.36 7.29 -8.48
C LYS A 29 1.06 6.80 -8.77
N LEU A 30 1.32 5.49 -8.68
CA LEU A 30 2.66 4.94 -8.85
C LEU A 30 3.31 5.31 -10.20
N PRO A 31 2.60 5.33 -11.35
CA PRO A 31 3.19 5.76 -12.62
C PRO A 31 3.75 7.18 -12.59
N ASP A 32 3.12 8.07 -11.83
CA ASP A 32 3.54 9.46 -11.66
C ASP A 32 4.71 9.56 -10.67
N LEU A 33 4.63 8.84 -9.54
CA LEU A 33 5.69 8.77 -8.53
C LEU A 33 7.02 8.25 -9.09
N VAL A 34 6.97 7.33 -10.07
CA VAL A 34 8.17 6.76 -10.70
C VAL A 34 8.94 7.82 -11.52
N LEU A 35 8.28 8.88 -11.99
CA LEU A 35 8.93 9.96 -12.74
C LEU A 35 9.96 10.70 -11.89
N ASP A 36 9.62 10.96 -10.63
CA ASP A 36 10.50 11.65 -9.68
C ASP A 36 11.42 10.66 -8.93
N THR A 37 10.93 9.45 -8.67
CA THR A 37 11.64 8.43 -7.90
C THR A 37 11.59 7.09 -8.63
N PRO A 38 12.64 6.72 -9.41
CA PRO A 38 12.65 5.48 -10.21
C PRO A 38 12.37 4.21 -9.41
N ASP A 39 12.81 4.17 -8.15
CA ASP A 39 12.64 3.03 -7.24
C ASP A 39 11.30 3.04 -6.49
N ALA A 40 10.37 3.96 -6.80
CA ALA A 40 9.11 4.12 -6.07
C ALA A 40 8.30 2.82 -5.95
N ALA A 41 8.32 1.98 -7.00
CA ALA A 41 7.61 0.71 -6.99
C ALA A 41 8.16 -0.27 -5.94
N VAL A 42 9.49 -0.32 -5.80
CA VAL A 42 10.17 -1.18 -4.82
C VAL A 42 10.01 -0.63 -3.41
N LEU A 43 10.10 0.70 -3.24
CA LEU A 43 9.89 1.32 -1.95
C LEU A 43 8.45 1.11 -1.46
N LEU A 44 7.47 1.34 -2.32
CA LEU A 44 6.06 1.19 -1.98
C LEU A 44 5.71 -0.26 -1.61
N SER A 45 6.23 -1.25 -2.35
CA SER A 45 6.00 -2.65 -2.04
C SER A 45 6.64 -3.07 -0.71
N ASN A 46 7.84 -2.55 -0.38
CA ASN A 46 8.46 -2.75 0.92
C ASN A 46 7.62 -2.13 2.06
N PHE A 47 7.00 -0.96 1.84
CA PHE A 47 6.09 -0.36 2.81
C PHE A 47 4.82 -1.21 3.02
N VAL A 48 4.24 -1.74 1.95
CA VAL A 48 3.09 -2.67 2.05
C VAL A 48 3.49 -3.92 2.82
N ALA A 49 4.60 -4.56 2.46
CA ALA A 49 5.11 -5.75 3.15
C ALA A 49 5.35 -5.49 4.65
N ARG A 50 5.88 -4.32 5.00
CA ARG A 50 6.07 -3.92 6.40
C ARG A 50 4.73 -3.75 7.13
N CYS A 51 3.74 -3.11 6.51
CA CYS A 51 2.42 -2.94 7.12
C CYS A 51 1.69 -4.29 7.31
N VAL A 52 1.94 -5.26 6.43
CA VAL A 52 1.44 -6.63 6.64
C VAL A 52 2.16 -7.32 7.79
N ALA A 53 3.48 -7.17 7.90
CA ALA A 53 4.27 -7.74 9.00
C ALA A 53 3.92 -7.11 10.37
N ASP A 54 3.52 -5.84 10.39
CA ASP A 54 3.10 -5.11 11.59
C ASP A 54 1.59 -5.21 11.87
N ASP A 55 0.87 -6.15 11.22
CA ASP A 55 -0.59 -6.38 11.35
C ASP A 55 -1.48 -5.14 11.08
N CYS A 56 -0.92 -4.12 10.42
CA CYS A 56 -1.62 -2.91 10.01
C CYS A 56 -2.46 -3.13 8.74
N LEU A 57 -2.06 -4.10 7.91
CA LEU A 57 -2.80 -4.56 6.73
C LEU A 57 -2.94 -6.08 6.72
N PRO A 58 -4.13 -6.61 6.37
CA PRO A 58 -4.29 -8.05 6.25
C PRO A 58 -3.60 -8.57 4.96
N PRO A 59 -3.03 -9.78 4.96
CA PRO A 59 -2.38 -10.37 3.76
C PRO A 59 -3.28 -10.41 2.52
N LYS A 60 -4.60 -10.53 2.71
CA LYS A 60 -5.61 -10.49 1.64
C LYS A 60 -5.56 -9.20 0.80
N PHE A 61 -5.07 -8.09 1.36
CA PHE A 61 -4.89 -6.84 0.63
C PHE A 61 -3.97 -7.05 -0.57
N VAL A 62 -2.83 -7.72 -0.37
CA VAL A 62 -1.86 -7.97 -1.44
C VAL A 62 -2.46 -8.87 -2.52
N GLN A 63 -3.20 -9.90 -2.11
CA GLN A 63 -3.88 -10.83 -3.03
C GLN A 63 -4.89 -10.09 -3.92
N ALA A 64 -5.73 -9.24 -3.33
CA ALA A 64 -6.72 -8.45 -4.07
C ALA A 64 -6.08 -7.52 -5.11
N GLN A 65 -4.94 -6.92 -4.80
CA GLN A 65 -4.23 -6.05 -5.74
C GLN A 65 -3.55 -6.82 -6.89
N SER A 66 -3.04 -8.03 -6.63
CA SER A 66 -2.57 -8.92 -7.69
C SER A 66 -3.70 -9.36 -8.62
N ASP A 67 -4.87 -9.69 -8.07
CA ASP A 67 -6.02 -10.13 -8.85
C ASP A 67 -6.61 -8.97 -9.69
N ALA A 68 -6.66 -7.76 -9.12
CA ALA A 68 -7.10 -6.56 -9.84
C ALA A 68 -6.21 -6.24 -11.05
N ARG A 69 -4.90 -6.53 -10.98
CA ARG A 69 -4.01 -6.42 -12.15
C ARG A 69 -4.24 -7.50 -13.21
N LEU A 70 -4.70 -8.68 -12.83
CA LEU A 70 -5.01 -9.77 -13.77
C LEU A 70 -6.37 -9.62 -14.46
N SER A 71 -7.29 -8.85 -13.87
CA SER A 71 -8.60 -8.54 -14.47
C SER A 71 -8.61 -7.10 -15.00
N PRO A 72 -8.13 -6.84 -16.23
CA PRO A 72 -8.28 -5.51 -16.81
C PRO A 72 -9.77 -5.15 -16.88
N PRO A 73 -10.16 -3.90 -16.62
CA PRO A 73 -11.54 -3.47 -16.80
C PRO A 73 -11.90 -3.70 -18.27
N ALA A 74 -12.97 -4.47 -18.51
CA ALA A 74 -13.61 -4.54 -19.82
C ALA A 74 -14.00 -3.10 -20.17
N ARG A 75 -13.31 -2.53 -21.16
CA ARG A 75 -13.56 -1.18 -21.69
C ARG A 75 -15.00 -1.02 -22.14
#